data_AF-C5E2P2-F1
#
_entry.id   AF-C5E2P2-F1
#
_cell.length_a   1.000
_cell.length_b   1.000
_cell.length_c   1.000
_cell.angle_alpha   90.00
_cell.angle_beta   90.00
_cell.angle_gamma   90.00
#
_symmetry.space_group_name_H-M   'P 1'
#
loop_
_entity.id
_entity.type
_entity.pdbx_description
1 polymer ?
#
loop_
_entity_poly.entity_id
_entity_poly.type
_entity_poly.pdbx_seq_one_letter_code
_entity_poly.pdbx_strand_id
1 'polypeptide(L)'
;MEDGGIPENNGVEQPVPEDIPPTRFEVELEFVQCLANVPYVIFLLSQQHIWRDPKFRAYLKYLEYWCKPPYAQCIVYPNCLFMLKLLNGFMEAAEVNEDGLLEGLEDLPKVLQSQGAQWMNEMVERWSS
;
A
#
# COMPACT_ATOMS: atom_id res chain seq x y z
N MET A 1 -61.84 0.43 33.86
CA MET A 1 -61.50 0.43 32.43
C MET A 1 -60.60 1.63 32.22
N GLU A 2 -59.32 1.49 32.49
CA GLU A 2 -58.30 2.50 32.18
C GLU A 2 -57.26 1.78 31.35
N ASP A 3 -57.34 1.96 30.03
CA ASP A 3 -56.37 1.44 29.08
C ASP A 3 -55.20 2.44 29.03
N GLY A 4 -54.12 2.07 29.70
CA GLY A 4 -52.87 2.82 29.71
C GLY A 4 -52.19 2.69 28.36
N GLY A 5 -52.42 3.66 27.48
CA GLY A 5 -51.70 3.77 26.20
C GLY A 5 -50.19 3.89 26.44
N ILE A 6 -49.45 2.89 25.96
CA ILE A 6 -47.99 2.92 25.87
C ILE A 6 -47.63 3.99 24.84
N PRO A 7 -46.75 4.97 25.14
CA PRO A 7 -46.30 5.91 24.13
C PRO A 7 -45.51 5.14 23.06
N GLU A 8 -45.94 5.29 21.80
CA GLU A 8 -45.23 4.77 20.64
C GLU A 8 -43.78 5.27 20.67
N ASN A 9 -42.87 4.33 20.88
CA ASN A 9 -41.43 4.56 20.78
C ASN A 9 -41.15 4.93 19.32
N ASN A 10 -41.00 6.23 19.05
CA ASN A 10 -40.38 6.74 17.82
C ASN A 10 -38.96 6.19 17.78
N GLY A 11 -38.84 4.98 17.22
CA GLY A 11 -37.58 4.38 16.85
C GLY A 11 -36.92 5.32 15.86
N VAL A 12 -35.99 6.12 16.36
CA VAL A 12 -34.97 6.73 15.53
C VAL A 12 -34.22 5.54 14.94
N GLU A 13 -34.64 5.15 13.74
CA GLU A 13 -33.96 4.19 12.89
C GLU A 13 -32.56 4.77 12.69
N GLN A 14 -31.62 4.34 13.53
CA GLN A 14 -30.23 4.68 13.34
C GLN A 14 -29.89 4.17 11.95
N PRO A 15 -29.36 5.02 11.04
CA PRO A 15 -28.96 4.54 9.74
C PRO A 15 -27.93 3.44 10.00
N VAL A 16 -28.32 2.19 9.71
CA VAL A 16 -27.37 1.08 9.62
C VAL A 16 -26.27 1.58 8.69
N PRO A 17 -24.99 1.55 9.11
CA PRO A 17 -23.90 1.90 8.21
C PRO A 17 -24.05 1.01 6.99
N GLU A 18 -24.48 1.58 5.86
CA GLU A 18 -24.40 0.88 4.59
C GLU A 18 -22.92 0.56 4.39
N ASP A 19 -22.63 -0.72 4.18
CA ASP A 19 -21.28 -1.21 3.93
C ASP A 19 -20.91 -0.81 2.49
N ILE A 20 -20.63 0.49 2.30
CA ILE A 20 -20.30 1.07 1.00
C ILE A 20 -18.92 0.54 0.63
N PRO A 21 -18.78 -0.17 -0.50
CA PRO A 21 -17.48 -0.68 -0.92
C PRO A 21 -16.53 0.49 -1.17
N PRO A 22 -15.23 0.33 -0.84
CA PRO A 22 -14.26 1.40 -0.97
C PRO A 22 -14.12 1.81 -2.43
N THR A 23 -13.95 3.11 -2.64
CA THR A 23 -13.66 3.66 -3.96
C THR A 23 -12.28 3.23 -4.42
N ARG A 24 -12.04 3.26 -5.75
CA ARG A 24 -10.72 2.98 -6.31
C ARG A 24 -9.63 3.86 -5.69
N PHE A 25 -9.96 5.12 -5.39
CA PHE A 25 -9.03 6.05 -4.76
C PHE A 25 -8.60 5.57 -3.37
N GLU A 26 -9.55 5.16 -2.54
CA GLU A 26 -9.29 4.66 -1.18
C GLU A 26 -8.49 3.36 -1.23
N VAL A 27 -8.85 2.44 -2.14
CA VAL A 27 -8.12 1.19 -2.34
C VAL A 27 -6.66 1.44 -2.75
N GLU A 28 -6.43 2.38 -3.68
CA GLU A 28 -5.07 2.72 -4.11
C GLU A 28 -4.27 3.42 -3.02
N LEU A 29 -4.93 4.29 -2.25
CA LEU A 29 -4.33 5.00 -1.14
C LEU A 29 -3.90 4.03 -0.03
N GLU A 30 -4.78 3.11 0.36
CA GLU A 30 -4.45 2.05 1.33
C GLU A 30 -3.33 1.16 0.80
N PHE A 31 -3.43 0.71 -0.44
CA PHE A 31 -2.41 -0.15 -1.05
C PHE A 31 -1.03 0.51 -1.03
N VAL A 32 -0.94 1.76 -1.48
CA VAL A 32 0.34 2.50 -1.46
C VAL A 32 0.84 2.60 -0.03
N GLN A 33 0.00 3.00 0.92
CA GLN A 33 0.42 3.14 2.31
C GLN A 33 0.86 1.81 2.96
N CYS A 34 0.29 0.68 2.56
CA CYS A 34 0.73 -0.65 2.98
C CYS A 34 2.17 -0.95 2.56
N LEU A 35 2.72 -0.30 1.54
CA LEU A 35 4.14 -0.41 1.18
C LEU A 35 5.09 0.16 2.24
N ALA A 36 4.59 0.94 3.21
CA ALA A 36 5.40 1.33 4.36
C ALA A 36 5.69 0.15 5.31
N ASN A 37 4.93 -0.95 5.22
CA ASN A 37 5.09 -2.14 6.04
C ASN A 37 6.07 -3.13 5.37
N VAL A 38 7.32 -3.17 5.85
CA VAL A 38 8.38 -4.01 5.30
C VAL A 38 8.00 -5.50 5.23
N PRO A 39 7.46 -6.14 6.29
CA PRO A 39 6.92 -7.50 6.21
C PRO A 39 5.93 -7.74 5.06
N TYR A 40 5.03 -6.78 4.80
CA TYR A 40 4.07 -6.89 3.70
C TYR A 40 4.77 -6.81 2.34
N VAL A 41 5.75 -5.92 2.19
CA VAL A 41 6.56 -5.82 0.97
C VAL A 41 7.35 -7.10 0.73
N ILE A 42 7.95 -7.69 1.76
CA ILE A 42 8.64 -8.99 1.68
C ILE A 42 7.66 -10.11 1.25
N PHE A 43 6.47 -10.14 1.85
CA PHE A 43 5.44 -11.09 1.47
C PHE A 43 5.06 -10.91 -0.01
N LEU A 44 4.79 -9.68 -0.44
CA LEU A 44 4.54 -9.38 -1.85
C LEU A 44 5.69 -9.93 -2.70
N LEU A 45 6.95 -9.61 -2.39
CA LEU A 45 8.15 -9.99 -3.16
C LEU A 45 8.34 -11.50 -3.30
N SER A 46 7.89 -12.26 -2.29
CA SER A 46 7.91 -13.73 -2.36
C SER A 46 6.97 -14.30 -3.45
N GLN A 47 5.95 -13.56 -3.88
CA GLN A 47 4.94 -14.00 -4.84
C GLN A 47 5.42 -13.88 -6.29
N GLN A 48 6.39 -14.70 -6.70
CA GLN A 48 7.07 -14.62 -8.02
C GLN A 48 6.11 -14.43 -9.21
N HIS A 49 4.94 -15.06 -9.20
CA HIS A 49 3.96 -14.96 -10.29
C HIS A 49 3.42 -13.53 -10.52
N ILE A 50 3.32 -12.72 -9.47
CA ILE A 50 2.84 -11.33 -9.56
C ILE A 50 3.92 -10.44 -10.19
N TRP A 51 5.19 -10.67 -9.84
CA TRP A 51 6.34 -9.89 -10.35
C TRP A 51 6.66 -10.18 -11.81
N ARG A 52 6.38 -11.40 -12.26
CA ARG A 52 6.52 -11.78 -13.67
C ARG A 52 5.49 -11.10 -14.57
N ASP A 53 4.36 -10.65 -14.03
CA ASP A 53 3.35 -9.97 -14.84
C ASP A 53 3.78 -8.51 -15.11
N PRO A 54 4.03 -8.13 -16.37
CA PRO A 54 4.37 -6.75 -16.72
C PRO A 54 3.27 -5.75 -16.33
N LYS A 55 2.02 -6.20 -16.16
CA LYS A 55 0.92 -5.36 -15.67
C LYS A 55 1.18 -4.86 -14.24
N PHE A 56 1.76 -5.69 -13.37
CA PHE A 56 2.04 -5.30 -11.99
C PHE A 56 3.14 -4.24 -11.93
N ARG A 57 4.20 -4.42 -12.73
CA ARG A 57 5.24 -3.39 -12.90
C ARG A 57 4.66 -2.07 -13.42
N ALA A 58 3.80 -2.13 -14.43
CA ALA A 58 3.12 -0.94 -14.94
C ALA A 58 2.22 -0.28 -13.88
N TYR A 59 1.58 -1.07 -13.02
CA TYR A 59 0.74 -0.59 -11.93
C TYR A 59 1.54 0.14 -10.84
N LEU A 60 2.67 -0.40 -10.39
CA LEU A 60 3.53 0.30 -9.42
C LEU A 60 4.12 1.60 -10.01
N LYS A 61 4.45 1.60 -11.30
CA LYS A 61 4.86 2.82 -12.00
C LYS A 61 3.72 3.84 -12.10
N TYR A 62 2.49 3.37 -12.31
CA TYR A 62 1.30 4.21 -12.29
C TYR A 62 1.13 4.88 -10.92
N LEU A 63 1.28 4.15 -9.82
CA LEU A 63 1.11 4.66 -8.45
C LEU A 63 2.10 5.78 -8.07
N GLU A 64 3.12 6.06 -8.86
CA GLU A 64 4.01 7.21 -8.63
C GLU A 64 3.29 8.57 -8.71
N TYR A 65 2.06 8.62 -9.23
CA TYR A 65 1.25 9.84 -9.16
C TYR A 65 1.00 10.27 -7.70
N TRP A 66 1.00 9.35 -6.73
CA TRP A 66 0.88 9.65 -5.31
C TRP A 66 2.07 10.47 -4.76
N CYS A 67 3.20 10.50 -5.46
CA CYS A 67 4.34 11.35 -5.10
C CYS A 67 4.13 12.82 -5.49
N LYS A 68 3.09 13.15 -6.28
CA LYS A 68 2.85 14.51 -6.79
C LYS A 68 1.69 15.18 -6.04
N PRO A 69 1.74 16.50 -5.79
CA PRO A 69 0.57 17.24 -5.36
C PRO A 69 -0.56 17.15 -6.40
N PRO A 70 -1.85 17.14 -6.00
CA PRO A 70 -2.35 17.23 -4.63
C PRO A 70 -2.35 15.90 -3.85
N TYR A 71 -2.17 14.76 -4.54
CA TYR A 71 -2.30 13.41 -3.98
C TYR A 71 -1.34 13.10 -2.85
N ALA A 72 -0.11 13.61 -2.92
CA ALA A 72 0.90 13.47 -1.87
C ALA A 72 0.41 13.97 -0.50
N GLN A 73 -0.53 14.93 -0.47
CA GLN A 73 -1.09 15.46 0.78
C GLN A 73 -2.01 14.48 1.50
N CYS A 74 -2.50 13.45 0.81
CA CYS A 74 -3.34 12.40 1.39
C CYS A 74 -2.54 11.27 2.05
N ILE A 75 -1.22 11.26 1.88
CA ILE A 75 -0.34 10.21 2.41
C ILE A 75 -0.05 10.47 3.89
N VAL A 76 -0.44 9.53 4.75
CA VAL A 76 -0.17 9.59 6.20
C VAL A 76 1.21 9.00 6.52
N TYR A 77 1.60 7.95 5.79
CA TYR A 77 2.87 7.24 5.99
C TYR A 77 3.87 7.53 4.86
N PRO A 78 4.69 8.59 4.93
CA PRO A 78 5.55 9.04 3.82
C PRO A 78 6.57 7.98 3.36
N ASN A 79 6.95 7.07 4.26
CA ASN A 79 7.84 5.94 3.95
C ASN A 79 7.34 5.08 2.79
N CYS A 80 6.02 5.02 2.56
CA CYS A 80 5.46 4.24 1.47
C CYS A 80 5.90 4.76 0.09
N LEU A 81 6.02 6.06 -0.10
CA LEU A 81 6.40 6.67 -1.37
C LEU A 81 7.86 6.37 -1.71
N PHE A 82 8.73 6.35 -0.70
CA PHE A 82 10.11 5.94 -0.88
C PHE A 82 10.18 4.45 -1.23
N MET A 83 9.46 3.59 -0.51
CA MET A 83 9.46 2.16 -0.79
C MET A 83 8.94 1.88 -2.20
N LEU A 84 7.91 2.60 -2.64
CA LEU A 84 7.41 2.57 -4.02
C LEU A 84 8.50 2.92 -5.03
N LYS A 85 9.26 4.00 -4.79
CA LYS A 85 10.38 4.42 -5.65
C LYS A 85 11.50 3.39 -5.68
N LEU A 86 11.83 2.81 -4.53
CA LEU A 86 12.82 1.76 -4.41
C LEU A 86 12.40 0.53 -5.24
N LEU A 87 11.16 0.06 -5.06
CA LEU A 87 10.61 -1.08 -5.81
C LEU A 87 10.62 -0.81 -7.32
N ASN A 88 10.18 0.37 -7.77
CA ASN A 88 10.21 0.74 -9.18
C ASN A 88 11.65 0.76 -9.74
N GLY A 89 12.61 1.30 -8.98
CA GLY A 89 14.03 1.31 -9.37
C GLY A 89 14.60 -0.11 -9.51
N PHE A 90 14.30 -0.99 -8.56
CA PHE A 90 14.70 -2.40 -8.65
C PHE A 90 14.06 -3.12 -9.84
N MET A 91 12.78 -2.85 -10.14
CA MET A 91 12.12 -3.44 -11.32
C MET A 91 12.66 -2.94 -12.64
N GLU A 92 13.19 -1.71 -12.68
CA GLU A 92 13.83 -1.16 -13.86
C GLU A 92 15.23 -1.71 -14.06
N ALA A 93 15.97 -1.98 -12.98
CA ALA A 93 17.32 -2.53 -13.01
C ALA A 93 17.36 -4.07 -13.14
N ALA A 94 16.31 -4.77 -12.74
CA ALA A 94 16.27 -6.22 -12.83
C ALA A 94 16.20 -6.69 -14.29
N GLU A 95 17.19 -7.47 -14.70
CA GLU A 95 17.20 -8.14 -15.99
C GLU A 95 16.28 -9.37 -15.94
N VAL A 96 15.43 -9.52 -16.95
CA VAL A 96 14.58 -10.71 -17.10
C VAL A 96 15.45 -11.78 -17.75
N ASN A 97 15.79 -12.84 -17.00
CA ASN A 97 16.53 -13.96 -17.56
C ASN A 97 15.66 -14.80 -18.52
N GLU A 98 16.25 -15.78 -19.20
CA GLU A 98 15.56 -16.61 -20.21
C GLU A 98 14.35 -17.38 -19.64
N ASP A 99 14.32 -17.63 -18.33
CA ASP A 99 13.22 -18.30 -17.61
C ASP A 99 12.10 -17.32 -17.17
N GLY A 100 12.21 -16.05 -17.52
CA GLY A 100 11.27 -15.01 -17.08
C GLY A 100 11.37 -14.68 -15.60
N LEU A 101 12.46 -15.06 -14.93
CA LEU A 101 12.80 -14.63 -13.57
C LEU A 101 13.55 -13.31 -13.62
N LEU A 102 13.26 -12.44 -12.65
CA LEU A 102 13.99 -11.20 -12.47
C LEU A 102 15.28 -11.52 -11.69
N GLU A 103 16.40 -11.57 -12.40
CA GLU A 103 17.70 -11.87 -11.82
C GLU A 103 18.12 -10.71 -10.88
N GLY A 104 18.52 -11.03 -9.65
CA GLY A 104 18.89 -10.03 -8.62
C GLY A 104 17.77 -9.59 -7.65
N LEU A 105 16.50 -9.90 -7.94
CA LEU A 105 15.39 -9.62 -7.01
C LEU A 105 15.28 -10.66 -5.87
N GLU A 106 15.94 -11.81 -5.99
CA GLU A 106 15.94 -12.89 -5.01
C GLU A 106 16.61 -12.52 -3.68
N ASP A 107 17.58 -11.60 -3.72
CA ASP A 107 18.25 -11.10 -2.52
C ASP A 107 17.53 -9.90 -1.91
N LEU A 108 16.55 -9.31 -2.61
CA LEU A 108 15.84 -8.14 -2.14
C LEU A 108 15.11 -8.37 -0.80
N PRO A 109 14.42 -9.51 -0.56
CA PRO A 109 13.88 -9.83 0.75
C PRO A 109 14.96 -9.89 1.85
N LYS A 110 16.14 -10.45 1.55
CA LYS A 110 17.24 -10.54 2.52
C LYS A 110 17.86 -9.18 2.80
N VAL A 111 18.00 -8.34 1.78
CA VAL A 111 18.49 -6.95 1.92
C VAL A 111 17.48 -6.13 2.72
N LEU A 112 16.19 -6.24 2.44
CA LEU A 112 15.16 -5.57 3.23
C LEU A 112 15.10 -6.08 4.68
N GLN A 113 15.35 -7.36 4.94
CA GLN A 113 15.42 -7.88 6.31
C GLN A 113 16.67 -7.41 7.06
N SER A 114 17.82 -7.35 6.40
CA SER A 114 19.10 -6.99 7.02
C SER A 114 19.31 -5.48 7.14
N GLN A 115 18.97 -4.72 6.10
CA GLN A 115 19.21 -3.27 5.99
C GLN A 115 17.93 -2.45 6.03
N GLY A 116 16.74 -3.06 5.96
CA GLY A 116 15.48 -2.30 5.92
C GLY A 116 15.25 -1.43 7.15
N ALA A 117 15.66 -1.88 8.34
CA ALA A 117 15.59 -1.06 9.55
C ALA A 117 16.52 0.15 9.48
N GLN A 118 17.73 -0.02 8.95
CA GLN A 118 18.67 1.08 8.73
C GLN A 118 18.14 2.06 7.68
N TRP A 119 17.65 1.56 6.54
CA TRP A 119 17.04 2.41 5.51
C TRP A 119 15.84 3.16 6.06
N MET A 120 14.97 2.53 6.85
CA MET A 120 13.85 3.22 7.49
C MET A 120 14.32 4.33 8.45
N ASN A 121 15.38 4.10 9.24
CA ASN A 121 15.93 5.12 10.13
C ASN A 121 16.55 6.28 9.33
N GLU A 122 17.37 5.99 8.32
CA GLU A 122 17.95 7.00 7.42
C GLU A 122 16.86 7.78 6.67
N MET A 123 15.75 7.13 6.31
CA MET A 123 14.60 7.77 5.69
C MET A 123 13.95 8.76 6.66
N VAL A 124 13.66 8.37 7.89
CA VAL A 124 13.07 9.27 8.90
C VAL A 124 13.96 10.50 9.15
N GLU A 125 15.28 10.32 9.17
CA GLU A 125 16.24 11.42 9.34
C GLU A 125 16.23 12.39 8.15
N ARG A 126 16.15 11.87 6.91
CA ARG A 126 16.09 12.69 5.68
C ARG A 126 14.86 13.58 5.58
N TRP A 127 13.74 13.19 6.19
CA TRP A 127 12.51 14.00 6.23
C TRP A 127 12.44 14.94 7.44
N SER A 128 13.31 14.74 8.44
CA SER A 128 13.38 15.59 9.64
C SER A 128 14.38 16.74 9.52
N SER A 129 15.17 16.80 8.43
CA SER A 129 16.21 17.80 8.14
C SER A 129 15.76 18.73 7.02
#